data_AF-A0A933HSJ6-F1
#
_entry.id   AF-A0A933HSJ6-F1
#
_cell.length_a   1.000
_cell.length_b   1.000
_cell.length_c   1.000
_cell.angle_alpha   90.00
_cell.angle_beta   90.00
_cell.angle_gamma   90.00
#
_symmetry.space_group_name_H-M   'P 1'
#
loop_
_entity.id
_entity.type
_entity.pdbx_description
1 polymer ?
#
loop_
_entity_poly.entity_id
_entity_poly.type
_entity_poly.pdbx_seq_one_letter_code
_entity_poly.pdbx_strand_id
1 'polypeptide(L)'
;MLFRLEQLSDRTRDALILVALTLLAFVVFMQNGPFTRALSPDLSMMMYAGQELARGHPPYKYAMIVKTPLTPALAALALVAARPFGIDDVSAMRLLFIALAVSAVLLIYLFARDAFHSR
;
A
#
# COMPACT_ATOMS: atom_id res chain seq x y z
N MET A 1 0.41 -24.42 -27.21
CA MET A 1 0.25 -23.07 -26.58
C MET A 1 1.44 -22.67 -25.70
N LEU A 2 2.19 -23.62 -25.10
CA LEU A 2 3.42 -23.36 -24.33
C LEU A 2 4.60 -22.81 -25.14
N PHE A 3 4.65 -23.07 -26.46
CA PHE A 3 5.77 -22.73 -27.34
C PHE A 3 5.95 -21.21 -27.63
N ARG A 4 5.00 -20.36 -27.24
CA ARG A 4 5.02 -18.91 -27.56
C ARG A 4 5.64 -18.03 -26.46
N LEU A 5 5.88 -18.58 -25.27
CA LEU A 5 6.45 -17.83 -24.15
C LEU A 5 7.99 -17.71 -24.23
N GLU A 6 8.67 -18.62 -24.92
CA GLU A 6 10.13 -18.58 -25.10
C GLU A 6 10.63 -17.47 -26.05
N GLN A 7 9.73 -16.81 -26.78
CA GLN A 7 10.08 -15.72 -27.70
C GLN A 7 9.88 -14.32 -27.09
N LEU A 8 9.45 -14.22 -25.83
CA LEU A 8 9.26 -12.93 -25.19
C LEU A 8 10.60 -12.37 -24.71
N SER A 9 10.86 -11.09 -25.02
CA SER A 9 11.99 -10.36 -24.43
C SER A 9 11.87 -10.36 -22.91
N ASP A 10 13.00 -10.48 -22.20
CA ASP A 10 13.09 -10.46 -20.73
C ASP A 10 12.23 -9.35 -20.12
N ARG A 11 12.25 -8.14 -20.70
CA ARG A 11 11.45 -6.99 -20.25
C ARG A 11 9.94 -7.25 -20.28
N THR A 12 9.47 -7.96 -21.31
CA THR A 12 8.06 -8.31 -21.44
C THR A 12 7.66 -9.36 -20.42
N ARG A 13 8.54 -10.36 -20.20
CA ARG A 13 8.34 -11.37 -19.17
C ARG A 13 8.26 -10.74 -17.78
N ASP A 14 9.13 -9.79 -17.46
CA ASP A 14 9.11 -9.08 -16.19
C ASP A 14 7.85 -8.26 -16.00
N ALA A 15 7.44 -7.52 -17.03
CA ALA A 15 6.23 -6.73 -16.98
C ALA A 15 5.01 -7.62 -16.71
N LEU A 16 4.93 -8.78 -17.37
CA LEU A 16 3.87 -9.76 -17.13
C LEU A 16 3.90 -10.31 -15.70
N ILE A 17 5.08 -10.63 -15.17
CA ILE A 17 5.23 -11.10 -13.77
C ILE A 17 4.83 -10.00 -12.79
N LEU A 18 5.28 -8.75 -13.00
CA LEU A 18 4.93 -7.61 -12.14
C LEU A 18 3.42 -7.35 -12.14
N VAL A 19 2.78 -7.40 -13.30
CA VAL A 19 1.31 -7.27 -13.39
C VAL A 19 0.63 -8.43 -12.67
N ALA A 20 1.07 -9.67 -12.90
CA ALA A 20 0.50 -10.83 -12.22
C ALA A 20 0.65 -10.75 -10.69
N LEU A 21 1.82 -10.35 -10.19
CA LEU A 21 2.08 -10.18 -8.76
C LEU A 21 1.26 -9.03 -8.18
N THR A 22 1.10 -7.93 -8.92
CA THR A 22 0.27 -6.79 -8.51
C THR A 22 -1.19 -7.24 -8.31
N LEU A 23 -1.75 -7.91 -9.32
CA LEU A 23 -3.13 -8.40 -9.28
C LEU A 23 -3.31 -9.44 -8.16
N LEU A 24 -2.39 -10.40 -8.05
CA LEU A 24 -2.45 -11.43 -7.01
C LEU A 24 -2.36 -10.83 -5.61
N ALA A 25 -1.38 -9.97 -5.35
CA ALA A 25 -1.22 -9.31 -4.06
C ALA A 25 -2.44 -8.46 -3.72
N PHE A 26 -2.96 -7.69 -4.68
CA PHE A 26 -4.17 -6.89 -4.50
C PHE A 26 -5.37 -7.77 -4.12
N VAL A 27 -5.60 -8.88 -4.84
CA VAL A 27 -6.69 -9.83 -4.53
C VAL A 27 -6.54 -10.40 -3.11
N VAL A 28 -5.33 -10.81 -2.72
CA VAL A 28 -5.06 -11.34 -1.36
C VAL A 28 -5.37 -10.29 -0.28
N PHE A 29 -5.00 -9.03 -0.48
CA PHE A 29 -5.35 -7.97 0.46
C PHE A 29 -6.86 -7.72 0.51
N MET A 30 -7.55 -7.77 -0.65
CA MET A 30 -9.00 -7.59 -0.72
C MET A 30 -9.79 -8.72 -0.04
N GLN A 31 -9.27 -9.95 -0.03
CA GLN A 31 -9.89 -11.09 0.67
C GLN A 31 -10.00 -10.88 2.19
N ASN A 32 -9.21 -9.96 2.77
CA ASN A 32 -9.28 -9.63 4.19
C ASN A 32 -10.44 -8.65 4.53
N GLY A 33 -11.30 -8.33 3.56
CA GLY A 33 -12.43 -7.42 3.72
C GLY A 33 -12.00 -6.04 4.20
N PRO A 34 -11.00 -5.39 3.58
CA PRO A 34 -10.38 -4.20 4.12
C PRO A 34 -11.37 -3.07 4.35
N PHE A 35 -12.48 -3.00 3.62
CA PHE A 35 -13.50 -1.95 3.76
C PHE A 35 -14.66 -2.29 4.70
N THR A 36 -14.89 -3.57 5.00
CA THR A 36 -15.98 -4.03 5.88
C THR A 36 -15.49 -4.35 7.29
N ARG A 37 -14.19 -4.64 7.43
CA ARG A 37 -13.58 -4.98 8.71
C ARG A 37 -13.54 -3.78 9.65
N ALA A 38 -13.85 -4.02 10.93
CA ALA A 38 -13.69 -3.02 11.98
C ALA A 38 -12.21 -2.57 12.09
N LEU A 39 -12.00 -1.31 12.47
CA LEU A 39 -10.66 -0.79 12.74
C LEU A 39 -10.13 -1.42 14.02
N SER A 40 -8.92 -1.99 13.96
CA SER A 40 -8.21 -2.37 15.18
C SER A 40 -7.79 -1.12 15.96
N PRO A 41 -7.59 -1.22 17.29
CA PRO A 41 -7.15 -0.07 18.09
C PRO A 41 -5.85 0.59 17.61
N ASP A 42 -4.88 -0.20 17.14
CA ASP A 42 -3.62 0.33 16.62
C ASP A 42 -3.84 1.10 15.31
N LEU A 43 -4.65 0.54 14.40
CA LEU A 43 -4.94 1.17 13.12
C LEU A 43 -5.79 2.43 13.30
N SER A 44 -6.80 2.41 14.16
CA SER A 44 -7.64 3.59 14.43
C SER A 44 -6.82 4.74 15.02
N MET A 45 -5.90 4.45 15.94
CA MET A 45 -5.01 5.45 16.53
C MET A 45 -4.09 6.09 15.47
N MET A 46 -3.49 5.29 14.59
CA MET A 46 -2.60 5.79 13.53
C MET A 46 -3.34 6.63 12.49
N MET A 47 -4.56 6.21 12.12
CA MET A 47 -5.42 6.93 11.18
C MET A 47 -5.91 8.25 11.78
N TYR A 48 -6.34 8.23 13.04
CA TYR A 48 -6.75 9.43 13.77
C TYR A 48 -5.61 10.45 13.88
N ALA A 49 -4.40 10.01 14.23
CA ALA A 49 -3.23 10.89 14.26
C ALA A 49 -2.94 11.51 12.88
N GLY A 50 -3.16 10.75 11.79
CA GLY A 50 -3.05 11.28 10.42
C GLY A 50 -4.12 12.33 10.10
N GLN A 51 -5.36 12.14 10.56
CA GLN A 51 -6.42 13.15 10.41
C GLN A 51 -6.06 14.46 11.13
N GLU A 52 -5.55 14.36 12.37
CA GLU A 52 -5.11 15.52 13.14
C GLU A 52 -3.93 16.23 12.47
N LEU A 53 -2.96 15.48 11.94
CA LEU A 53 -1.85 16.04 11.19
C LEU A 53 -2.33 16.77 9.93
N ALA A 54 -3.30 16.21 9.21
CA ALA A 54 -3.92 16.85 8.04
C ALA A 54 -4.79 18.07 8.39
N ARG A 55 -5.10 18.29 9.68
CA ARG A 55 -5.74 19.50 10.23
C ARG A 55 -4.71 20.54 10.70
N GLY A 56 -3.41 20.25 10.59
CA GLY A 56 -2.32 21.15 10.99
C GLY A 56 -1.91 21.00 12.45
N HIS A 57 -2.35 19.94 13.14
CA HIS A 57 -1.91 19.66 14.50
C HIS A 57 -0.58 18.90 14.52
N PRO A 58 0.31 19.18 15.51
CA PRO A 58 1.57 18.47 15.60
C PRO A 58 1.35 16.99 15.96
N PRO A 59 2.27 16.10 15.55
CA PRO A 59 2.25 14.70 15.96
C PRO A 59 2.18 14.56 17.48
N TYR A 60 1.50 13.50 17.94
CA TYR A 60 1.40 13.09 19.34
C TYR A 60 0.60 13.97 20.29
N LYS A 61 0.09 15.12 19.84
CA LYS A 61 -0.69 16.04 20.69
C LYS A 61 -1.97 15.40 21.23
N TYR A 62 -2.67 14.65 20.39
CA TYR A 62 -3.99 14.05 20.70
C TYR A 62 -3.95 12.52 20.77
N ALA A 63 -2.81 11.91 20.46
CA ALA A 63 -2.60 10.47 20.54
C ALA A 63 -1.17 10.20 21.00
N MET A 64 -0.99 9.70 22.23
CA MET A 64 0.33 9.32 22.71
C MET A 64 0.77 8.04 21.98
N ILE A 65 1.67 8.20 21.01
CA ILE A 65 2.18 7.10 20.19
C ILE A 65 3.68 6.92 20.46
N VAL A 66 4.08 5.70 20.84
CA VAL A 66 5.49 5.32 21.05
C VAL A 66 6.11 4.77 19.75
N LYS A 67 5.82 5.44 18.63
CA LYS A 67 6.30 5.09 17.28
C LYS A 67 6.62 6.40 16.55
N THR A 68 7.49 6.33 15.53
CA THR A 68 7.83 7.51 14.70
C THR A 68 6.62 7.97 13.87
N PRO A 69 6.60 9.24 13.38
CA PRO A 69 5.38 9.83 12.82
C PRO A 69 5.15 9.47 11.35
N LEU A 70 5.92 8.53 10.79
CA LEU A 70 5.85 8.21 9.36
C LEU A 70 4.47 7.65 8.97
N THR A 71 3.91 6.72 9.74
CA THR A 71 2.59 6.15 9.43
C THR A 71 1.47 7.21 9.51
N PRO A 72 1.39 8.04 10.58
CA PRO A 72 0.46 9.18 10.58
C PRO A 72 0.69 10.17 9.42
N ALA A 73 1.94 10.42 9.03
CA ALA A 73 2.23 11.28 7.88
C ALA A 73 1.74 10.70 6.55
N LEU A 74 1.91 9.39 6.33
CA LEU A 74 1.36 8.70 5.17
C LEU A 74 -0.18 8.71 5.18
N ALA A 75 -0.80 8.50 6.35
CA ALA A 75 -2.24 8.61 6.51
C ALA A 75 -2.75 10.02 6.17
N ALA A 76 -2.07 11.07 6.65
CA ALA A 76 -2.39 12.46 6.31
C ALA A 76 -2.25 12.73 4.80
N LEU A 77 -1.20 12.20 4.17
CA LEU A 77 -0.99 12.31 2.73
C LEU A 77 -2.13 11.64 1.95
N ALA A 78 -2.55 10.43 2.35
CA ALA A 78 -3.69 9.74 1.74
C ALA A 78 -4.94 10.61 1.77
N LEU A 79 -5.24 11.22 2.93
CA LEU A 79 -6.40 12.07 3.09
C LEU A 79 -6.32 13.31 2.19
N VAL A 80 -5.20 14.01 2.17
CA VAL A 80 -5.01 15.20 1.33
C VAL A 80 -5.17 14.85 -0.16
N ALA A 81 -4.61 13.72 -0.60
CA ALA A 81 -4.71 13.26 -1.98
C ALA A 81 -6.14 12.82 -2.36
N ALA A 82 -6.92 12.31 -1.42
CA ALA A 82 -8.24 11.76 -1.65
C ALA A 82 -9.38 12.79 -1.56
N ARG A 83 -9.16 13.90 -0.84
CA ARG A 83 -10.14 14.99 -0.66
C ARG A 83 -10.82 15.48 -1.96
N PRO A 84 -10.10 15.72 -3.07
CA PRO A 84 -10.72 16.19 -4.32
C PRO A 84 -11.74 15.21 -4.92
N PHE A 85 -11.66 13.93 -4.55
CA PHE A 85 -12.49 12.87 -5.09
C PHE A 85 -13.68 12.52 -4.18
N GLY A 86 -13.82 13.18 -3.02
CA GLY A 86 -14.90 12.89 -2.06
C GLY A 86 -14.82 11.49 -1.44
N ILE A 87 -13.66 10.84 -1.46
CA ILE A 87 -13.45 9.53 -0.86
C ILE A 87 -13.35 9.71 0.66
N ASP A 88 -13.97 8.81 1.42
CA ASP A 88 -13.91 8.84 2.88
C ASP A 88 -12.48 8.61 3.41
N ASP A 89 -12.13 9.28 4.51
CA ASP A 89 -10.81 9.23 5.13
C ASP A 89 -10.32 7.80 5.36
N VAL A 90 -11.21 6.92 5.81
CA VAL A 90 -10.86 5.56 6.21
C VAL A 90 -10.49 4.72 5.00
N SER A 91 -11.31 4.78 3.95
CA SER A 91 -11.04 4.09 2.68
C SER A 91 -9.82 4.66 1.98
N ALA A 92 -9.63 5.99 1.99
CA ALA A 92 -8.46 6.63 1.40
C ALA A 92 -7.15 6.10 2.00
N MET A 93 -7.06 6.06 3.33
CA MET A 93 -5.88 5.55 4.04
C MET A 93 -5.70 4.05 3.81
N ARG A 94 -6.78 3.26 3.81
CA ARG A 94 -6.73 1.81 3.53
C ARG A 94 -6.20 1.53 2.12
N LEU A 95 -6.67 2.27 1.12
CA LEU A 95 -6.19 2.16 -0.25
C LEU A 95 -4.70 2.47 -0.35
N LEU A 96 -4.22 3.52 0.33
CA LEU A 96 -2.79 3.82 0.37
C LEU A 96 -1.99 2.66 1.00
N PHE A 97 -2.43 2.14 2.14
CA PHE A 97 -1.71 1.04 2.81
C PHE A 97 -1.70 -0.24 1.98
N ILE A 98 -2.78 -0.55 1.27
CA ILE A 98 -2.82 -1.66 0.30
C ILE A 98 -1.83 -1.39 -0.83
N ALA A 99 -1.82 -0.19 -1.41
CA ALA A 99 -0.90 0.16 -2.48
C ALA A 99 0.58 0.04 -2.06
N LEU A 100 0.91 0.48 -0.83
CA LEU A 100 2.25 0.31 -0.26
C LEU A 100 2.61 -1.16 -0.03
N ALA A 101 1.67 -1.96 0.46
CA ALA A 101 1.89 -3.38 0.69
C ALA A 101 2.10 -4.14 -0.63
N VAL A 102 1.31 -3.85 -1.66
CA VAL A 102 1.49 -4.38 -3.02
C VAL A 102 2.85 -3.93 -3.58
N SER A 103 3.21 -2.65 -3.42
CA SER A 103 4.51 -2.14 -3.87
C SER A 103 5.68 -2.85 -3.19
N ALA A 104 5.57 -3.19 -1.90
CA ALA A 104 6.58 -3.96 -1.20
C ALA A 104 6.79 -5.36 -1.81
N VAL A 105 5.70 -6.04 -2.20
CA VAL A 105 5.78 -7.34 -2.91
C VAL A 105 6.55 -7.19 -4.24
N LEU A 106 6.26 -6.14 -5.01
CA LEU A 106 6.94 -5.90 -6.28
C LEU A 106 8.42 -5.57 -6.08
N LEU A 107 8.75 -4.75 -5.08
CA LEU A 107 10.13 -4.39 -4.75
C LEU A 107 10.92 -5.62 -4.30
N ILE A 108 10.32 -6.53 -3.52
CA ILE A 108 10.96 -7.79 -3.14
C ILE A 108 11.24 -8.66 -4.37
N TYR A 109 10.29 -8.75 -5.31
CA TYR A 109 10.52 -9.47 -6.56
C TYR A 109 11.68 -8.88 -7.36
N LEU A 110 11.68 -7.55 -7.57
CA LEU A 110 12.74 -6.86 -8.29
C LEU A 110 14.10 -7.04 -7.62
N PHE A 111 14.14 -6.90 -6.29
CA PHE A 111 15.34 -7.11 -5.49
C PHE A 111 15.86 -8.56 -5.62
N ALA A 112 15.00 -9.55 -5.43
CA ALA A 112 15.38 -10.96 -5.53
C ALA A 112 15.88 -11.31 -6.94
N ARG A 113 15.22 -10.78 -7.96
CA ARG A 113 15.61 -10.98 -9.35
C ARG A 113 17.04 -10.47 -9.60
N ASP A 114 17.33 -9.25 -9.15
CA ASP A 114 18.64 -8.63 -9.28
C ASP A 114 19.70 -9.39 -8.46
N ALA A 115 19.42 -9.63 -7.18
CA ALA A 115 20.34 -10.31 -6.26
C ALA A 115 20.70 -11.74 -6.71
N PHE A 116 19.73 -12.49 -7.26
CA PHE A 116 19.93 -13.86 -7.72
C PHE A 116 20.26 -13.98 -9.21
N HIS A 117 20.43 -12.86 -9.92
CA HIS A 117 20.69 -12.84 -11.36
C HIS A 117 19.69 -13.69 -12.18
N SER A 118 18.44 -13.77 -11.72
CA SER A 118 17.39 -14.53 -12.40
C SER A 118 16.89 -13.73 -13.59
N ARG A 119 17.38 -14.08 -14.79
CA ARG A 119 16.92 -13.52 -16.07
C ARG A 119 15.74 -14.29 -16.64
#